data_AF-X1GAT2-F1
#
_entry.id   AF-X1GAT2-F1
#
_cell.length_a   1.000
_cell.length_b   1.000
_cell.length_c   1.000
_cell.angle_alpha   90.00
_cell.angle_beta   90.00
_cell.angle_gamma   90.00
#
_symmetry.space_group_name_H-M   'P 1'
#
loop_
_entity.id
_entity.type
_entity.pdbx_description
1 polymer ?
#
loop_
_entity_poly.entity_id
_entity_poly.type
_entity_poly.pdbx_seq_one_letter_code
_entity_poly.pdbx_strand_id
1 'polypeptide(L)' 'MSEYRTFEDVLNSIPYFIEEVYNSKRLHSSLGYMPPEEFEHKFNKNKTHQLVLTS' A
#
# COMPACT_ATOMS: atom_id res chain seq x y z
N MET A 1 12.07 -13.51 -10.75
CA MET A 1 13.01 -12.37 -10.94
C MET A 1 12.41 -11.51 -12.04
N SER A 2 12.15 -10.23 -11.80
CA SER A 2 11.73 -9.33 -12.89
C SER A 2 12.95 -9.03 -13.75
N GLU A 3 12.86 -9.29 -15.06
CA GLU A 3 13.95 -9.00 -16.01
C GLU A 3 13.76 -7.61 -16.61
N TYR A 4 14.30 -6.60 -15.93
CA TYR A 4 14.34 -5.23 -16.43
C TYR A 4 15.50 -5.06 -17.41
N ARG A 5 15.22 -5.14 -18.71
CA ARG A 5 16.24 -5.05 -19.76
C ARG A 5 16.30 -3.66 -20.37
N THR A 6 15.19 -2.94 -20.35
CA THR A 6 15.06 -1.56 -20.85
C THR A 6 14.41 -0.65 -19.82
N PHE A 7 14.54 0.66 -20.02
CA PHE A 7 13.84 1.65 -19.20
C PHE A 7 12.32 1.49 -19.31
N GLU A 8 11.83 1.12 -20.49
CA GLU A 8 10.40 0.88 -20.74
C GLU A 8 9.89 -0.34 -19.96
N ASP A 9 10.69 -1.40 -19.82
CA ASP A 9 10.33 -2.56 -18.97
C ASP A 9 10.16 -2.14 -17.51
N VAL A 10 11.01 -1.24 -17.01
CA VAL A 10 10.89 -0.69 -15.66
C VAL A 10 9.57 0.07 -15.54
N LEU A 11 9.31 1.03 -16.44
CA LEU A 11 8.09 1.83 -16.44
C LEU A 11 6.82 0.95 -16.47
N ASN A 12 6.82 -0.07 -17.34
CA ASN A 12 5.71 -1.02 -17.47
C ASN A 12 5.48 -1.84 -16.20
N SER A 13 6.50 -2.02 -15.36
CA SER A 13 6.38 -2.75 -14.10
C SER A 13 6.01 -1.90 -12.90
N ILE A 14 6.11 -0.57 -13.00
CA ILE A 14 5.81 0.35 -11.88
C ILE A 14 4.41 0.09 -11.31
N PRO A 15 3.33 -0.03 -12.11
CA PRO A 15 2.00 -0.27 -11.56
C PRO A 15 1.93 -1.53 -10.70
N TYR A 16 2.46 -2.65 -11.22
CA TYR A 16 2.53 -3.91 -10.47
C TYR A 16 3.36 -3.77 -9.19
N PHE A 17 4.53 -3.12 -9.29
CA PHE A 17 5.42 -2.96 -8.15
C PHE A 17 4.77 -2.13 -7.03
N ILE A 18 4.11 -1.03 -7.38
CA ILE A 18 3.44 -0.17 -6.40
C ILE A 18 2.36 -0.95 -5.67
N GLU A 19 1.50 -1.67 -6.37
CA GLU A 19 0.42 -2.41 -5.71
C GLU A 19 0.94 -3.64 -4.97
N GLU A 20 1.51 -4.60 -5.70
CA GLU A 20 1.74 -5.96 -5.20
C GLU A 20 2.99 -6.09 -4.33
N VAL A 21 3.88 -5.10 -4.36
CA VAL A 21 5.13 -5.12 -3.61
C VAL A 21 5.16 -4.00 -2.58
N TYR A 22 4.96 -2.76 -3.01
CA TYR A 22 5.08 -1.63 -2.11
C TYR A 22 3.87 -1.56 -1.16
N ASN A 23 2.66 -1.39 -1.68
CA ASN A 23 1.44 -1.21 -0.89
C ASN A 23 1.13 -2.43 -0.02
N SER A 24 1.25 -3.64 -0.58
CA SER A 24 0.89 -4.87 0.15
C SER A 24 1.98 -5.43 1.08
N LYS A 25 3.27 -5.13 0.86
CA LYS A 25 4.36 -5.84 1.57
C LYS A 25 5.37 -4.92 2.27
N ARG A 26 5.50 -3.65 1.89
CA ARG A 26 6.55 -2.77 2.42
C ARG A 26 6.25 -2.33 3.85
N LEU A 27 6.98 -2.85 4.84
CA LEU A 27 6.83 -2.41 6.22
C LEU A 27 7.43 -1.02 6.45
N HIS A 28 6.65 -0.13 7.07
CA HIS A 28 7.08 1.20 7.48
C HIS A 28 7.15 1.33 9.00
N SER A 29 8.29 1.79 9.53
CA SER A 29 8.48 1.99 10.97
C SER A 29 7.54 3.05 11.54
N SER A 30 7.25 4.11 10.78
CA SER A 30 6.27 5.15 11.15
C SER A 30 4.83 4.65 11.23
N LEU A 31 4.51 3.55 10.52
CA LEU A 31 3.19 2.89 10.57
C LEU A 31 3.15 1.74 11.60
N GLY A 32 4.18 1.61 12.44
CA GLY A 32 4.29 0.53 13.43
C GLY A 32 4.70 -0.81 12.81
N TYR A 33 5.58 -0.79 11.80
CA TYR A 33 5.99 -1.97 11.02
C TYR A 33 4.82 -2.65 10.31
N MET A 34 4.06 -1.83 9.57
CA MET A 34 2.88 -2.26 8.84
C MET A 34 2.96 -1.81 7.37
N PRO A 35 2.42 -2.59 6.42
CA PRO A 35 2.26 -2.15 5.04
C PRO A 35 1.26 -1.00 4.89
N PRO A 36 1.41 -0.14 3.86
CA PRO A 36 0.45 0.93 3.57
C PRO A 36 -0.99 0.44 3.40
N GLU A 37 -1.21 -0.66 2.68
CA GLU A 37 -2.55 -1.21 2.44
C GLU A 37 -3.25 -1.62 3.75
N GLU A 38 -2.53 -2.32 4.63
CA GLU A 38 -3.07 -2.74 5.93
C GLU A 38 -3.36 -1.53 6.83
N PHE A 39 -2.51 -0.51 6.78
CA PHE A 39 -2.75 0.74 7.47
C PHE A 39 -4.04 1.40 6.97
N GLU A 40 -4.21 1.61 5.67
CA GLU A 40 -5.43 2.22 5.12
C GLU A 40 -6.69 1.43 5.49
N HIS A 41 -6.65 0.09 5.45
CA HIS A 41 -7.77 -0.75 5.87
C HIS A 41 -8.16 -0.53 7.34
N LYS A 42 -7.18 -0.44 8.23
CA LYS A 42 -7.43 -0.17 9.66
C LYS A 42 -7.99 1.24 9.88
N PHE A 43 -7.42 2.24 9.21
CA PHE A 43 -7.82 3.64 9.38
C PHE A 43 -9.17 3.94 8.73
N ASN A 44 -9.49 3.34 7.58
CA ASN A 44 -10.79 3.51 6.91
C ASN A 44 -11.93 2.86 7.70
N LYS A 45 -11.70 1.70 8.33
CA LYS A 45 -12.64 1.08 9.28
C LYS A 45 -12.87 1.97 10.50
N ASN A 46 -11.82 2.57 11.04
CA ASN A 46 -11.93 3.47 12.18
C ASN A 46 -12.65 4.77 11.82
N LYS A 47 -12.52 5.28 10.59
CA LYS A 47 -13.26 6.45 10.10
C LYS A 47 -14.76 6.17 10.00
N THR A 48 -15.13 5.01 9.46
CA THR A 48 -16.54 4.61 9.36
C THR A 48 -17.18 4.46 10.74
N HIS A 49 -16.46 3.88 11.70
CA HIS A 49 -16.94 3.74 13.08
C HIS A 49 -17.04 5.07 13.86
N GLN A 50 -16.20 6.05 13.55
CA GLN A 50 -16.27 7.38 14.18
C GLN A 50 -17.43 8.22 13.63
N LEU A 51 -17.73 8.13 12.33
CA LEU A 51 -18.85 8.85 11.70
C LEU A 51 -20.22 8.43 12.26
N VAL A 52 -20.42 7.15 12.56
CA VAL A 52 -21.69 6.64 13.13
C VAL A 52 -21.88 6.98 14.61
N LEU A 53 -20.84 7.35 15.35
CA LEU A 53 -20.93 7.70 16.78
C LEU A 53 -21.14 9.20 17.02
N THR A 54 -20.96 10.03 15.99
CA THR A 54 -21.17 11.50 16.02
C THR A 54 -22.44 11.97 15.32
N SER A 55 -23.37 11.06 15.00
CA SER A 55 -24.68 11.38 14.40
C SER A 55 -25.81 11.29 15.42
#